data_AF-A0A1H8XXL2-F1
#
_entry.id   AF-A0A1H8XXL2-F1
#
_cell.length_a   1.000
_cell.length_b   1.000
_cell.length_c   1.000
_cell.angle_alpha   90.00
_cell.angle_beta   90.00
_cell.angle_gamma   90.00
#
_symmetry.space_group_name_H-M   'P 1'
#
loop_
_entity.id
_entity.type
_entity.pdbx_description
1 polymer ?
#
loop_
_entity_poly.entity_id
_entity_poly.type
_entity_poly.pdbx_seq_one_letter_code
_entity_poly.pdbx_strand_id
1 'polypeptide(L)'
;MRWKRALLLLAGICILSAVVLSGYVYYAPFSVMPPQNKPDQAPQKVYDYYMIIDEASGTTLMYIPLVAHVGDEVLSEDNKLYEIVRIEENRAYARFVRDINIEKYKE
;
A
#
# COMPACT_ATOMS: atom_id res chain seq x y z
N MET A 1 17.47 -14.62 62.95
CA MET A 1 16.31 -14.69 62.02
C MET A 1 16.25 -13.54 61.00
N ARG A 2 16.78 -12.34 61.28
CA ARG A 2 16.72 -11.15 60.38
C ARG A 2 17.56 -11.25 59.09
N TRP A 3 18.68 -11.95 59.14
CA TRP A 3 19.68 -12.09 58.05
C TRP A 3 19.24 -13.07 56.96
N LYS A 4 18.52 -14.14 57.32
CA LYS A 4 17.88 -15.04 56.35
C LYS A 4 16.79 -14.34 55.54
N ARG A 5 16.04 -13.41 56.16
CA ARG A 5 15.03 -12.59 55.48
C ARG A 5 15.65 -11.56 54.53
N ALA A 6 16.77 -10.95 54.93
CA ALA A 6 17.53 -10.04 54.07
C ALA A 6 18.11 -10.76 52.83
N LEU A 7 18.64 -11.98 53.01
CA LEU A 7 19.14 -12.81 51.91
C LEU A 7 18.01 -13.21 50.94
N LEU A 8 16.83 -13.56 51.44
CA LEU A 8 15.67 -13.90 50.59
C LEU A 8 15.17 -12.69 49.80
N LEU A 9 15.18 -11.49 50.40
CA LEU A 9 14.80 -10.25 49.70
C LEU A 9 15.81 -9.88 48.61
N LEU A 10 17.11 -10.01 48.88
CA LEU A 10 18.16 -9.77 47.89
C LEU A 10 18.08 -10.75 46.72
N ALA A 11 17.87 -12.04 47.00
CA ALA A 11 17.67 -13.04 45.96
C ALA A 11 16.43 -12.74 45.09
N GLY A 12 15.33 -12.30 45.72
CA GLY A 12 14.12 -11.87 45.01
C GLY A 12 14.37 -10.68 44.08
N ILE A 13 15.10 -9.66 44.54
CA ILE A 13 15.46 -8.50 43.72
C ILE A 13 16.36 -8.90 42.54
N CYS A 14 17.33 -9.78 42.76
CA CYS A 14 18.19 -10.30 41.69
C CYS A 14 17.39 -11.05 40.62
N ILE A 15 16.45 -11.90 41.04
CA ILE A 15 15.58 -12.65 40.10
C ILE A 15 14.71 -11.67 39.31
N LEU A 16 14.09 -10.69 39.97
CA LEU A 16 13.26 -9.68 39.31
C LEU A 16 14.08 -8.86 38.29
N SER A 17 15.30 -8.46 38.66
CA SER A 17 16.20 -7.73 37.76
C SER A 17 16.59 -8.56 36.53
N ALA A 18 16.84 -9.85 36.70
CA ALA A 18 17.18 -10.75 35.59
C ALA A 18 16.01 -10.94 34.61
N VAL A 19 14.77 -11.00 35.12
CA VAL A 19 13.56 -11.08 34.28
C VAL A 19 13.37 -9.80 33.46
N VAL A 20 13.56 -8.63 34.08
CA VAL A 20 13.46 -7.34 33.38
C VAL A 20 14.55 -7.22 32.31
N LEU A 21 15.79 -7.60 32.63
CA LEU A 21 16.91 -7.54 31.69
C LEU A 21 16.70 -8.50 30.50
N SER A 22 16.23 -9.72 30.78
CA SER A 22 15.91 -10.71 29.76
C SER A 22 14.81 -10.23 28.82
N GLY A 23 13.74 -9.64 29.37
CA GLY A 23 12.69 -9.01 28.58
C GLY A 23 13.24 -7.90 27.68
N TYR A 24 14.09 -7.02 28.23
CA TYR A 24 14.71 -5.95 27.45
C TYR A 24 15.54 -6.50 26.28
N VAL A 25 16.38 -7.51 26.50
CA VAL A 25 17.19 -8.13 25.44
C VAL A 25 16.32 -8.81 24.38
N TYR A 26 15.21 -9.43 24.79
CA TYR A 26 14.27 -10.10 23.87
C TYR A 26 13.51 -9.11 22.98
N TYR A 27 13.12 -7.94 23.51
CA TYR A 27 12.36 -6.93 22.76
C TYR A 27 13.23 -5.88 22.06
N ALA A 28 14.50 -5.73 22.44
CA ALA A 28 15.48 -4.87 21.77
C ALA A 28 15.56 -5.04 20.24
N PRO A 29 15.58 -6.26 19.65
CA PRO A 29 15.66 -6.40 18.19
C PRO A 29 14.45 -5.83 17.44
N PHE A 30 13.30 -5.64 18.10
CA PHE A 30 12.11 -5.08 17.47
C PHE A 30 12.16 -3.54 17.32
N SER A 31 12.88 -2.84 18.20
CA SER A 31 12.99 -1.37 18.16
C SER A 31 14.02 -0.84 17.16
N VAL A 32 14.94 -1.70 16.69
CA VAL A 32 16.02 -1.34 15.76
C VAL A 32 15.77 -1.77 14.31
N MET A 33 14.66 -2.47 14.03
CA MET A 33 14.29 -2.74 12.63
C MET A 33 13.91 -1.41 11.99
N PRO A 34 14.67 -0.92 10.99
CA PRO A 34 14.21 0.22 10.23
C PRO A 34 12.84 -0.13 9.64
N PRO A 35 11.88 0.80 9.59
CA PRO A 35 10.66 0.58 8.83
C PRO A 35 11.08 0.10 7.44
N GLN A 36 10.53 -1.03 6.99
CA GLN A 36 10.80 -1.55 5.66
C GLN A 36 10.31 -0.50 4.67
N ASN A 37 11.21 0.35 4.17
CA ASN A 37 10.88 1.28 3.10
C ASN A 37 10.35 0.42 1.96
N LYS A 38 9.09 0.69 1.57
CA LYS A 38 8.55 0.17 0.31
C LYS A 38 9.60 0.53 -0.76
N PRO A 39 10.08 -0.44 -1.58
CA PRO A 39 11.12 -0.16 -2.55
C PRO A 39 10.74 1.10 -3.32
N ASP A 40 11.66 2.06 -3.37
CA ASP A 40 11.46 3.31 -4.08
C ASP A 40 10.94 2.97 -5.47
N GLN A 41 9.68 3.30 -5.73
CA GLN A 41 9.11 3.11 -7.05
C GLN A 41 9.95 3.97 -7.97
N ALA A 42 10.62 3.34 -8.95
CA ALA A 42 11.40 4.06 -9.93
C ALA A 42 10.55 5.20 -10.50
N PRO A 43 11.12 6.40 -10.74
CA PRO A 43 10.37 7.54 -11.24
C PRO A 43 9.53 7.11 -12.44
N GLN A 44 8.21 7.26 -12.33
CA GLN A 44 7.29 6.85 -13.37
C GLN A 44 7.58 7.72 -14.60
N LYS A 45 8.07 7.09 -15.68
CA LYS A 45 8.38 7.80 -16.92
C LYS A 45 7.08 8.45 -17.43
N VAL A 46 7.10 9.76 -17.62
CA VAL A 46 5.99 10.51 -18.21
C VAL A 46 6.08 10.38 -19.72
N TYR A 47 4.97 10.00 -20.35
CA TYR A 47 4.85 9.85 -21.80
C TYR A 47 3.99 10.97 -22.38
N ASP A 48 4.20 11.28 -23.67
CA ASP A 48 3.41 12.29 -24.40
C ASP A 48 1.93 11.91 -24.49
N TYR A 49 1.62 10.61 -24.47
CA TYR A 49 0.27 10.07 -24.42
C TYR A 49 0.23 8.73 -23.70
N TYR A 50 -0.92 8.43 -23.10
CA TYR A 50 -1.26 7.13 -22.52
C TYR A 50 -2.36 6.45 -23.33
N MET A 51 -2.23 5.14 -23.52
CA MET A 51 -3.23 4.27 -24.10
C MET A 51 -4.09 3.68 -22.98
N ILE A 52 -5.38 4.02 -22.95
CA ILE A 52 -6.31 3.37 -22.03
C ILE A 52 -6.81 2.08 -22.68
N ILE A 53 -6.62 0.95 -22.02
CA ILE A 53 -6.88 -0.40 -22.55
C ILE A 53 -7.83 -1.12 -21.60
N ASP A 54 -8.89 -1.73 -22.12
CA ASP A 54 -9.73 -2.65 -21.34
C ASP A 54 -8.89 -3.89 -20.96
N GLU A 55 -8.73 -4.14 -19.66
CA GLU A 55 -7.90 -5.24 -19.17
C GLU A 55 -8.44 -6.62 -19.54
N ALA A 56 -9.75 -6.75 -19.77
CA ALA A 56 -10.40 -8.04 -20.03
C ALA A 56 -10.27 -8.43 -21.51
N SER A 57 -10.49 -7.47 -22.41
CA SER A 57 -10.47 -7.73 -23.87
C SER A 57 -9.15 -7.34 -24.54
N GLY A 58 -8.32 -6.51 -23.92
CA GLY A 58 -7.15 -5.90 -24.54
C GLY A 58 -7.48 -4.80 -25.56
N THR A 59 -8.75 -4.42 -25.68
CA THR A 59 -9.20 -3.38 -26.61
C THR A 59 -8.77 -2.00 -26.13
N THR A 60 -8.22 -1.18 -27.02
CA THR A 60 -7.91 0.22 -26.69
C THR A 60 -9.20 1.03 -26.62
N LEU A 61 -9.47 1.64 -25.47
CA LEU A 61 -10.64 2.48 -25.23
C LEU A 61 -10.42 3.91 -25.76
N MET A 62 -9.24 4.49 -25.50
CA MET A 62 -8.88 5.84 -25.96
C MET A 62 -7.39 6.15 -25.77
N TYR A 63 -6.96 7.27 -26.34
CA TYR A 63 -5.64 7.86 -26.13
C TYR A 63 -5.80 9.20 -25.42
N ILE A 64 -5.04 9.42 -24.33
CA ILE A 64 -5.10 10.68 -23.57
C ILE A 64 -3.70 11.32 -23.49
N PRO A 65 -3.58 12.65 -23.68
CA PRO A 65 -2.32 13.37 -23.50
C PRO A 65 -2.06 13.77 -22.04
N LEU A 66 -2.83 13.22 -21.09
CA LEU A 66 -2.69 13.47 -19.66
C LEU A 66 -2.06 12.26 -18.98
N VAL A 67 -1.33 12.52 -17.89
CA VAL A 67 -0.75 11.46 -17.05
C VAL A 67 -1.88 10.68 -16.39
N ALA A 68 -1.95 9.39 -16.70
CA ALA A 68 -2.87 8.46 -16.07
C ALA A 68 -2.32 7.97 -14.72
N HIS A 69 -3.19 7.79 -13.74
CA HIS A 69 -2.88 7.18 -12.46
C HIS A 69 -3.78 5.97 -12.20
N VAL A 70 -3.30 5.05 -11.37
CA VAL A 70 -4.14 3.95 -10.86
C VAL A 70 -5.22 4.54 -9.95
N GLY A 71 -6.46 4.14 -10.17
CA GLY A 71 -7.66 4.68 -9.52
C GLY A 71 -8.37 5.78 -10.32
N ASP A 72 -7.79 6.27 -11.42
CA ASP A 72 -8.49 7.22 -12.29
C ASP A 72 -9.67 6.53 -12.98
N GLU A 73 -10.79 7.24 -13.08
CA GLU A 73 -11.98 6.79 -13.79
C GLU A 73 -11.99 7.33 -15.23
N VAL A 74 -12.35 6.46 -16.17
CA VAL A 74 -12.44 6.76 -17.60
C VAL A 74 -13.81 6.36 -18.12
N LEU A 75 -14.49 7.32 -18.76
CA LEU A 75 -15.76 7.08 -19.43
C LEU A 75 -15.53 6.87 -20.93
N SER A 76 -15.90 5.70 -21.44
CA SER A 76 -15.80 5.38 -22.87
C SER A 76 -16.94 6.02 -23.69
N GLU A 77 -16.77 6.03 -25.02
CA GLU A 77 -17.78 6.53 -25.97
C GLU A 77 -19.11 5.74 -25.90
N ASP A 78 -19.07 4.48 -25.48
CA ASP A 78 -20.25 3.62 -25.30
C ASP A 78 -20.97 3.84 -23.95
N ASN A 79 -20.68 4.94 -23.26
CA ASN A 79 -21.20 5.25 -21.92
C ASN A 79 -20.84 4.21 -20.85
N LYS A 80 -19.71 3.52 -20.99
CA LYS A 80 -19.22 2.57 -19.98
C LYS A 80 -18.12 3.21 -19.14
N LEU A 81 -18.25 3.12 -17.82
CA LEU A 81 -17.28 3.57 -16.84
C LEU A 81 -16.25 2.48 -16.57
N TYR A 82 -14.98 2.85 -16.63
CA TYR A 82 -13.84 2.01 -16.31
C TYR A 82 -12.97 2.67 -15.23
N GLU A 83 -12.23 1.88 -14.46
CA GLU A 83 -11.25 2.35 -13.48
C GLU A 83 -9.86 1.80 -13.85
N ILE A 84 -8.83 2.65 -13.87
CA ILE A 84 -7.45 2.23 -14.16
C ILE A 84 -6.90 1.43 -12.99
N VAL A 85 -6.59 0.14 -13.21
CA VAL A 85 -6.13 -0.78 -12.14
C VAL A 85 -4.63 -1.05 -12.18
N ARG A 86 -3.98 -0.86 -13.33
CA ARG A 86 -2.53 -0.98 -13.48
C ARG A 86 -2.02 -0.13 -14.64
N ILE A 87 -0.76 0.29 -14.56
CA ILE A 87 -0.08 1.03 -15.62
C ILE A 87 1.25 0.35 -15.90
N GLU A 88 1.49 0.03 -17.18
CA GLU A 88 2.75 -0.51 -17.67
C GLU A 88 3.23 0.37 -18.81
N GLU A 89 4.37 1.03 -18.62
CA GLU A 89 4.86 2.04 -19.56
C GLU A 89 3.80 3.12 -19.85
N ASN A 90 3.44 3.31 -21.13
CA ASN A 90 2.41 4.23 -21.57
C ASN A 90 1.03 3.58 -21.70
N ARG A 91 0.83 2.38 -21.14
CA ARG A 91 -0.42 1.61 -21.22
C ARG A 91 -1.09 1.60 -19.86
N ALA A 92 -2.25 2.21 -19.78
CA ALA A 92 -3.09 2.16 -18.60
C ALA A 92 -4.21 1.14 -18.83
N TYR A 93 -4.20 0.07 -18.04
CA TYR A 93 -5.20 -0.97 -18.13
C TYR A 93 -6.33 -0.67 -17.16
N ALA A 94 -7.54 -0.64 -17.70
CA ALA A 94 -8.74 -0.26 -16.98
C ALA A 94 -9.74 -1.41 -16.91
N ARG A 95 -10.38 -1.56 -15.76
CA ARG A 95 -11.42 -2.56 -15.48
C ARG A 95 -12.78 -1.92 -15.62
N PHE A 96 -13.71 -2.61 -16.28
CA PHE A 96 -15.10 -2.18 -16.35
C PHE A 96 -15.73 -2.10 -14.95
N VAL A 97 -16.40 -1.00 -14.67
CA VAL A 97 -17.11 -0.75 -13.41
C VAL A 97 -18.61 -0.87 -13.62
N ARG A 98 -19.19 -0.08 -14.54
CA ARG A 98 -20.64 -0.03 -14.79
C ARG A 98 -20.99 0.73 -16.07
N ASP A 99 -22.18 0.48 -16.59
CA ASP A 99 -22.81 1.36 -17.58
C ASP A 99 -23.31 2.66 -16.93
N ILE A 100 -23.20 3.76 -17.66
CA ILE A 100 -23.67 5.09 -17.29
C ILE A 100 -24.79 5.48 -18.27
N ASN A 101 -25.92 5.95 -17.74
CA ASN A 101 -26.94 6.57 -18.59
C ASN A 101 -26.70 8.09 -18.66
N ILE A 102 -26.02 8.53 -19.71
CA ILE A 102 -25.71 9.96 -19.91
C ILE A 102 -26.96 10.73 -20.38
N GLU A 103 -27.94 10.07 -21.02
CA GLU A 103 -29.17 10.72 -21.49
C GLU A 103 -29.97 11.36 -20.37
N LYS A 104 -29.86 10.82 -19.14
CA LYS A 104 -30.46 11.41 -17.93
C LYS A 104 -29.98 12.85 -17.64
N TYR A 105 -28.85 13.27 -18.22
CA TYR A 105 -28.23 14.57 -17.96
C TYR A 105 -28.31 15.54 -19.14
N LYS A 106 -29.03 15.19 -20.22
CA LYS A 106 -29.32 16.10 -21.32
C LYS A 106 -30.57 16.92 -20.95
N GLU A 107 -30.37 18.19 -20.58
CA GLU A 107 -31.45 19.19 -20.44
C GLU A 107 -31.95 19.67 -21.81
#